data_AF-A0A8J3XM46-F1
#
_entry.id   AF-A0A8J3XM46-F1
#
_cell.length_a   1.000
_cell.length_b   1.000
_cell.length_c   1.000
_cell.angle_alpha   90.00
_cell.angle_beta   90.00
_cell.angle_gamma   90.00
#
_symmetry.space_group_name_H-M   'P 1'
#
loop_
_entity.id
_entity.type
_entity.pdbx_description
1 polymer ?
#
loop_
_entity_poly.entity_id
_entity_poly.type
_entity_poly.pdbx_seq_one_letter_code
_entity_poly.pdbx_strand_id
1 'polypeptide(L)'
;MTPGGAGCERTYRVRTVIGSPGADTSYGWQVQRWNSATGEWQPYFASRSGFTGGPRAVEWRPRISGNPGRYRVRLDVASRSYESATFQITC
;
A
#
# COMPACT_ATOMS: atom_id res chain seq x y z
N MET A 1 -1.48 8.46 -35.83
CA MET A 1 -1.02 7.63 -34.69
C MET A 1 -0.43 8.56 -33.65
N THR A 2 -1.17 8.88 -32.61
CA THR A 2 -0.63 9.63 -31.46
C THR A 2 0.32 8.68 -30.71
N PRO A 3 1.56 9.08 -30.38
CA PRO A 3 2.41 8.25 -29.54
C PRO A 3 1.68 8.06 -28.20
N GLY A 4 1.32 6.83 -27.87
CA GLY A 4 0.72 6.51 -26.58
C GLY A 4 1.67 6.95 -25.48
N GLY A 5 1.30 8.00 -24.75
CA GLY A 5 2.10 8.49 -23.63
C GLY A 5 2.40 7.33 -22.68
N ALA A 6 3.66 7.16 -22.32
CA ALA A 6 4.10 6.17 -21.32
C ALA A 6 3.39 6.47 -20.00
N GLY A 7 2.20 5.89 -19.84
CA GLY A 7 1.17 6.38 -18.92
C GLY A 7 1.45 5.95 -17.50
N CYS A 8 2.14 6.78 -16.72
CA CYS A 8 2.09 6.82 -15.24
C CYS A 8 2.31 5.52 -14.47
N GLU A 9 2.77 4.46 -15.10
CA GLU A 9 2.76 3.15 -14.50
C GLU A 9 4.04 2.94 -13.71
N ARG A 10 3.91 2.81 -12.39
CA ARG A 10 5.04 2.65 -11.48
C ARG A 10 4.77 1.54 -10.48
N THR A 11 5.80 0.75 -10.21
CA THR A 11 5.83 -0.21 -9.11
C THR A 11 6.51 0.46 -7.91
N TYR A 12 5.82 0.45 -6.77
CA TYR A 12 6.33 0.99 -5.52
C TYR A 12 6.77 -0.16 -4.62
N ARG A 13 7.78 0.04 -3.79
CA ARG A 13 8.24 -0.94 -2.80
C ARG A 13 7.83 -0.47 -1.42
N VAL A 14 7.02 -1.27 -0.74
CA VAL A 14 6.61 -1.05 0.65
C VAL A 14 7.21 -2.16 1.49
N ARG A 15 7.86 -1.83 2.61
CA ARG A 15 8.42 -2.82 3.52
C ARG A 15 8.29 -2.40 4.97
N THR A 16 8.10 -3.37 5.85
CA THR A 16 8.17 -3.18 7.30
C THR A 16 8.54 -4.49 8.00
N VAL A 17 8.76 -4.42 9.31
CA VAL A 17 8.90 -5.61 10.17
C VAL A 17 7.62 -5.75 10.98
N ILE A 18 7.00 -6.93 10.90
CA ILE A 18 5.89 -7.30 11.79
C ILE A 18 6.48 -8.16 12.89
N GLY A 19 6.42 -7.66 14.13
CA GLY A 19 6.72 -8.47 15.31
C GLY A 19 5.56 -9.43 15.59
N SER A 20 5.85 -10.72 15.76
CA SER A 20 4.88 -11.70 16.27
C SER A 20 5.60 -12.75 17.12
N PRO A 21 5.34 -12.83 18.43
CA PRO A 21 5.86 -13.89 19.25
C PRO A 21 5.02 -15.16 19.05
N GLY A 22 5.43 -16.02 18.10
CA GLY A 22 5.08 -17.44 18.10
C GLY A 22 3.71 -17.85 17.56
N ALA A 23 3.04 -17.03 16.75
CA ALA A 23 1.73 -17.36 16.18
C ALA A 23 1.59 -17.03 14.68
N ASP A 24 0.62 -17.68 14.03
CA ASP A 24 0.21 -17.41 12.66
C ASP A 24 -0.28 -15.96 12.54
N THR A 25 0.43 -15.19 11.74
CA THR A 25 0.21 -13.74 11.59
C THR A 25 -0.41 -13.46 10.24
N SER A 26 -1.68 -13.04 10.25
CA SER A 26 -2.36 -12.51 9.07
C SER A 26 -2.26 -10.99 9.03
N TYR A 27 -2.04 -10.44 7.84
CA TYR A 27 -1.98 -9.00 7.62
C TYR A 27 -2.54 -8.60 6.25
N GLY A 28 -2.96 -7.35 6.14
CA GLY A 28 -3.52 -6.75 4.93
C GLY A 28 -2.81 -5.46 4.57
N TRP A 29 -2.42 -5.31 3.32
CA TRP A 29 -1.94 -4.05 2.76
C TRP A 29 -3.06 -3.35 2.01
N GLN A 30 -3.07 -2.02 2.05
CA GLN A 30 -3.98 -1.21 1.26
C GLN A 30 -3.29 0.08 0.80
N VAL A 31 -3.30 0.33 -0.51
CA VAL A 31 -3.03 1.68 -1.04
C VAL A 31 -4.29 2.51 -0.85
N GLN A 32 -4.14 3.70 -0.27
CA GLN A 32 -5.21 4.69 -0.15
C GLN A 32 -4.85 5.93 -0.94
N ARG A 33 -5.86 6.51 -1.60
CA ARG A 33 -5.74 7.78 -2.33
C ARG A 33 -6.52 8.86 -1.61
N TRP A 34 -5.93 10.04 -1.48
CA TRP A 34 -6.62 11.20 -0.95
C TRP A 34 -7.68 11.65 -1.95
N ASN A 35 -8.92 11.78 -1.47
CA ASN A 35 -10.00 12.42 -2.21
C ASN A 35 -10.15 13.86 -1.69
N SER A 36 -9.79 14.84 -2.52
CA SER A 36 -9.89 16.25 -2.15
C SER A 36 -11.32 16.77 -2.12
N ALA A 37 -12.27 16.10 -2.78
CA ALA A 37 -13.68 16.49 -2.76
C ALA A 37 -14.35 16.11 -1.44
N THR A 38 -13.99 14.95 -0.87
CA THR A 38 -14.55 14.48 0.41
C THR A 38 -13.65 14.77 1.61
N GLY A 39 -12.37 15.08 1.39
CA GLY A 39 -11.40 15.23 2.47
C GLY A 39 -11.06 13.91 3.16
N GLU A 40 -11.18 12.78 2.45
CA GLU A 40 -11.01 11.45 3.02
C GLU A 40 -10.00 10.60 2.24
N TRP A 41 -9.42 9.62 2.94
CA TRP A 41 -8.59 8.58 2.34
C TRP A 41 -9.45 7.43 1.83
N GLN A 42 -9.51 7.26 0.52
CA GLN A 42 -10.29 6.20 -0.10
C GLN A 42 -9.42 4.97 -0.43
N PRO A 43 -9.93 3.74 -0.22
CA PRO A 43 -9.28 2.53 -0.72
C PRO A 43 -9.04 2.62 -2.22
N TYR A 44 -7.81 2.39 -2.66
CA TYR A 44 -7.48 2.30 -4.08
C TYR A 44 -7.33 0.84 -4.50
N PHE A 45 -6.51 0.06 -3.78
CA PHE A 45 -6.55 -1.41 -3.84
C PHE A 45 -5.89 -2.02 -2.60
N ALA A 46 -6.18 -3.30 -2.35
CA ALA A 46 -5.71 -4.03 -1.19
C ALA A 46 -5.17 -5.43 -1.56
N SER A 47 -4.35 -5.98 -0.67
CA SER A 47 -3.83 -7.35 -0.75
C SER A 47 -3.74 -7.94 0.66
N ARG A 48 -3.99 -9.23 0.80
CA ARG A 48 -3.86 -9.95 2.08
C ARG A 48 -2.74 -10.97 1.99
N SER A 49 -2.06 -11.18 3.11
CA SER A 49 -0.94 -12.14 3.21
C SER A 49 -0.78 -12.59 4.66
N GLY A 50 0.04 -13.60 4.87
CA GLY A 50 0.34 -14.09 6.22
C GLY A 50 1.66 -14.84 6.29
N PHE A 51 2.14 -15.07 7.50
CA PHE A 51 3.29 -15.92 7.78
C PHE A 51 3.13 -16.59 9.14
N THR A 52 3.83 -17.71 9.33
CA THR A 52 3.91 -18.42 10.60
C THR A 52 5.28 -18.15 11.26
N GLY A 53 5.35 -18.24 12.59
CA GLY A 53 6.59 -18.10 13.36
C GLY A 53 6.86 -16.70 13.92
N GLY A 54 8.14 -16.35 14.03
CA GLY A 54 8.62 -15.15 14.71
C GLY A 54 8.53 -13.86 13.88
N PRO A 55 9.11 -12.75 14.39
CA PRO A 55 9.17 -11.48 13.67
C PRO A 55 9.69 -11.62 12.24
N ARG A 56 9.03 -10.96 11.28
CA ARG A 56 9.36 -11.09 9.86
C ARG A 56 9.33 -9.76 9.14
N ALA A 57 10.33 -9.55 8.28
CA ALA A 57 10.29 -8.50 7.28
C ALA A 57 9.30 -8.88 6.18
N VAL A 58 8.31 -8.02 5.95
CA VAL A 58 7.29 -8.19 4.92
C VAL A 58 7.47 -7.10 3.87
N GLU A 59 7.26 -7.46 2.62
CA GLU A 59 7.38 -6.56 1.48
C GLU A 59 6.18 -6.70 0.56
N TRP A 60 5.74 -5.58 0.01
CA TRP A 60 4.70 -5.53 -1.01
C TRP A 60 5.11 -4.60 -2.15
N ARG A 61 4.74 -4.99 -3.38
CA ARG A 61 5.08 -4.27 -4.61
C ARG A 61 3.85 -3.81 -5.39
N PRO A 62 3.07 -2.85 -4.85
CA PRO A 62 1.90 -2.31 -5.54
C PRO A 62 2.28 -1.67 -6.89
N ARG A 63 1.51 -1.98 -7.93
CA ARG A 63 1.56 -1.32 -9.24
C ARG A 63 0.43 -0.31 -9.32
N ILE A 64 0.76 0.96 -9.56
CA ILE A 64 -0.21 2.05 -9.71
C ILE A 64 -0.06 2.59 -11.13
N SER A 65 -1.17 2.67 -11.87
CA SER A 65 -1.22 3.15 -13.24
C SER A 65 -2.24 4.28 -13.40
N GLY A 66 -1.92 5.25 -14.25
CA GLY A 66 -2.88 6.23 -14.76
C GLY A 66 -3.61 7.09 -13.72
N ASN A 67 -3.01 7.40 -12.56
CA ASN A 67 -3.70 8.18 -11.53
C ASN A 67 -2.72 9.03 -10.70
N PRO A 68 -2.39 10.26 -11.14
CA PRO A 68 -1.68 11.22 -10.31
C PRO A 68 -2.49 11.60 -9.07
N GLY A 69 -1.80 11.89 -7.98
CA GLY A 69 -2.44 12.30 -6.74
C GLY A 69 -1.66 11.89 -5.50
N ARG A 70 -2.28 12.16 -4.35
CA ARG A 70 -1.68 11.98 -3.04
C ARG A 70 -2.08 10.61 -2.49
N TYR A 71 -1.11 9.81 -2.08
CA TYR A 71 -1.28 8.42 -1.68
C TYR A 71 -0.65 8.13 -0.33
N ARG A 72 -1.16 7.10 0.35
CA ARG A 72 -0.51 6.47 1.49
C ARG A 72 -0.76 4.96 1.47
N VAL A 73 0.02 4.22 2.26
CA VAL A 73 -0.19 2.79 2.45
C VAL A 73 -0.64 2.53 3.87
N ARG A 74 -1.70 1.75 4.02
CA ARG A 74 -2.18 1.21 5.28
C ARG A 74 -1.79 -0.27 5.37
N LEU A 75 -1.32 -0.68 6.54
CA LEU A 75 -1.07 -2.07 6.91
C LEU A 75 -1.94 -2.42 8.12
N ASP A 76 -2.77 -3.42 7.97
CA ASP A 76 -3.58 -3.98 9.05
C ASP A 76 -2.95 -5.30 9.52
N VAL A 77 -2.65 -5.41 10.81
CA VAL A 77 -2.11 -6.61 11.45
C VAL A 77 -2.94 -6.91 12.69
N ALA A 78 -3.67 -8.03 12.68
CA ALA A 78 -4.65 -8.36 13.73
C ALA A 78 -5.61 -7.16 14.00
N SER A 79 -5.62 -6.62 15.21
CA SER A 79 -6.47 -5.48 15.62
C SER A 79 -5.81 -4.11 15.47
N ARG A 80 -4.62 -4.03 14.86
CA ARG A 80 -3.84 -2.79 14.72
C ARG A 80 -3.70 -2.39 13.26
N SER A 81 -3.71 -1.08 13.03
CA SER A 81 -3.48 -0.47 11.73
C SER A 81 -2.30 0.48 11.79
N TYR A 82 -1.48 0.47 10.75
CA TYR A 82 -0.31 1.32 10.59
C TYR A 82 -0.39 2.05 9.27
N GLU A 83 0.02 3.30 9.24
CA GLU A 83 -0.04 4.14 8.04
C GLU A 83 1.36 4.62 7.69
N SER A 84 1.69 4.62 6.41
CA SER A 84 2.92 5.24 5.92
C SER A 84 2.81 6.76 5.94
N ALA A 85 3.97 7.43 5.83
CA ALA A 85 3.99 8.80 5.35
C ALA A 85 3.29 8.89 3.99
N THR A 86 2.72 10.06 3.72
CA THR A 86 2.05 10.36 2.47
C THR A 86 3.05 10.65 1.36
N PHE A 87 2.76 10.22 0.13
CA PHE A 87 3.58 10.48 -1.06
C PHE A 87 2.73 10.98 -2.23
N GLN A 88 3.34 11.78 -3.11
CA GLN A 88 2.69 12.30 -4.32
C GLN A 88 3.12 11.46 -5.52
N ILE A 89 2.17 11.06 -6.35
CA ILE A 89 2.42 10.49 -7.67
C ILE A 89 2.14 11.58 -8.71
N THR A 90 3.12 11.84 -9.56
CA THR A 90 3.02 12.79 -10.67
C THR A 90 3.34 12.10 -11.98
N CYS A 91 2.66 12.56 -13.03
CA CYS A 91 2.94 12.38 -14.43
C CYS A 91 2.64 13.72 -15.11
#